data_AF-A0A4R2RZP8-F1
#
_entry.id   AF-A0A4R2RZP8-F1
#
_cell.length_a   1.000
_cell.length_b   1.000
_cell.length_c   1.000
_cell.angle_alpha   90.00
_cell.angle_beta   90.00
_cell.angle_gamma   90.00
#
_symmetry.space_group_name_H-M   'P 1'
#
loop_
_entity.id
_entity.type
_entity.pdbx_description
1 polymer ?
#
loop_
_entity_poly.entity_id
_entity_poly.type
_entity_poly.pdbx_seq_one_letter_code
_entity_poly.pdbx_strand_id
1 'polypeptide(L)'
;MNVKKVWALFVALAICAVVFLIVNENSFQYKEKEIFPEGIDVMEQITKVSMSYGEANPRLEKLILTSDVSTKAPMFIVRIRGNFHRTDQQATFLMFSMLASGKQVWAITGLSSENQVVWED
;
A
#
# COMPACT_ATOMS: atom_id res chain seq x y z
N MET A 1 -14.02 50.44 5.66
CA MET A 1 -13.59 49.04 5.42
C MET A 1 -12.15 49.07 4.92
N ASN A 2 -11.21 48.44 5.63
CA ASN A 2 -9.78 48.70 5.42
C ASN A 2 -9.23 47.74 4.35
N VAL A 3 -9.11 48.24 3.11
CA VAL A 3 -8.78 47.46 1.90
C VAL A 3 -7.51 46.61 2.07
N LYS A 4 -6.55 47.08 2.88
CA LYS A 4 -5.31 46.36 3.20
C LYS A 4 -5.53 45.06 3.98
N LYS A 5 -6.52 45.00 4.87
CA LYS A 5 -6.84 43.79 5.66
C LYS A 5 -7.53 42.71 4.82
N VAL A 6 -8.34 43.15 3.85
CA VAL A 6 -9.04 42.26 2.92
C VAL A 6 -8.03 41.59 1.98
N TRP A 7 -7.08 42.36 1.44
CA TRP A 7 -5.99 41.82 0.62
C TRP A 7 -5.09 40.83 1.37
N ALA A 8 -4.74 41.12 2.63
CA ALA A 8 -3.94 40.21 3.45
C ALA A 8 -4.65 38.85 3.69
N LEU A 9 -5.98 38.87 3.84
CA LEU A 9 -6.78 37.65 4.04
C LEU A 9 -6.81 36.77 2.77
N PHE A 10 -6.96 37.39 1.59
CA PHE A 10 -6.93 36.67 0.31
C PHE A 10 -5.56 36.07 0.01
N VAL A 11 -4.48 36.77 0.33
CA VAL A 11 -3.11 36.26 0.16
C VAL A 11 -2.85 35.08 1.12
N ALA A 12 -3.29 35.15 2.37
CA ALA A 12 -3.14 34.06 3.32
C ALA A 12 -3.91 32.79 2.90
N LEU A 13 -5.14 32.94 2.41
CA LEU A 13 -5.95 31.82 1.88
C LEU A 13 -5.31 31.16 0.66
N ALA A 14 -4.75 31.96 -0.26
CA ALA A 14 -4.06 31.44 -1.43
C ALA A 14 -2.79 30.65 -1.04
N ILE A 15 -2.01 31.14 -0.06
CA ILE A 15 -0.83 30.43 0.45
C ILE A 15 -1.24 29.10 1.10
N CYS A 16 -2.31 29.08 1.91
CA CYS A 16 -2.79 27.83 2.53
C CYS A 16 -3.24 26.79 1.49
N ALA A 17 -3.92 27.20 0.42
CA ALA A 17 -4.36 26.28 -0.63
C ALA A 17 -3.17 25.67 -1.42
N VAL A 18 -2.14 26.48 -1.69
CA VAL A 18 -0.92 26.02 -2.36
C VAL A 18 -0.12 25.05 -1.47
N VAL A 19 -0.02 25.33 -0.16
CA VAL A 19 0.64 24.41 0.79
C VAL A 19 -0.13 23.08 0.89
N PHE A 20 -1.46 23.12 0.89
CA PHE A 20 -2.28 21.90 0.95
C PHE A 20 -2.14 21.03 -0.32
N LEU A 21 -1.98 21.64 -1.49
CA LEU A 21 -1.71 20.92 -2.74
C LEU A 21 -0.30 20.30 -2.77
N ILE A 22 0.72 21.03 -2.32
CA ILE A 22 2.12 20.53 -2.29
C ILE A 22 2.30 19.38 -1.29
N VAL A 23 1.55 19.37 -0.18
CA VAL A 23 1.63 18.30 0.82
C VAL A 23 0.87 17.04 0.36
N ASN A 24 -0.21 17.19 -0.41
CA ASN A 24 -1.01 16.04 -0.88
C ASN A 24 -0.31 15.22 -1.98
N GLU A 25 0.58 15.83 -2.77
CA GLU A 25 1.29 15.13 -3.86
C GLU A 25 2.52 14.33 -3.40
N ASN A 26 2.92 14.42 -2.12
CA ASN A 26 4.23 13.95 -1.66
C ASN A 26 4.26 12.60 -0.90
N SER A 27 3.18 11.80 -0.91
CA SER A 27 3.17 10.49 -0.24
C SER A 27 3.05 9.27 -1.16
N PHE A 28 3.51 9.35 -2.41
CA PHE A 28 3.74 8.18 -3.25
C PHE A 28 5.15 8.19 -3.85
N GLN A 29 6.15 8.13 -2.98
CA GLN A 29 7.53 7.87 -3.41
C GLN A 29 7.70 6.36 -3.55
N TYR A 30 7.27 5.80 -4.70
CA TYR A 30 7.75 4.50 -5.13
C TYR A 30 9.23 4.68 -5.52
N LYS A 31 10.14 4.34 -4.60
CA LYS A 31 11.58 4.27 -4.92
C LYS A 31 11.81 3.04 -5.80
N GLU A 32 11.58 3.25 -7.08
CA GLU A 32 11.86 2.31 -8.16
C GLU A 32 13.37 2.09 -8.29
N LYS A 33 13.93 1.12 -7.55
CA LYS A 33 15.02 0.24 -8.01
C LYS A 33 15.31 -0.89 -7.01
N GLU A 34 14.31 -1.71 -6.68
CA GLU A 34 14.62 -3.04 -6.14
C GLU A 34 14.93 -3.96 -7.32
N ILE A 35 16.06 -4.67 -7.25
CA ILE A 35 16.47 -5.65 -8.26
C ILE A 35 15.50 -6.83 -8.15
N PHE A 36 14.40 -6.75 -8.90
CA PHE A 36 13.45 -7.86 -9.02
C PHE A 36 14.15 -9.02 -9.75
N PRO A 37 13.91 -10.28 -9.33
CA PRO A 37 14.34 -11.43 -10.13
C PRO A 37 13.81 -11.28 -11.56
N GLU A 38 14.68 -11.47 -12.55
CA GLU A 38 14.31 -11.26 -13.96
C GLU A 38 13.08 -12.11 -14.34
N GLY A 39 12.12 -11.47 -15.01
CA GLY A 39 10.97 -12.14 -15.62
C GLY A 39 9.73 -12.32 -14.74
N ILE A 40 9.68 -11.75 -13.53
CA ILE A 40 8.51 -11.84 -12.65
C ILE A 40 7.86 -10.47 -12.47
N ASP A 41 6.61 -10.37 -12.89
CA ASP A 41 5.76 -9.24 -12.55
C ASP A 41 5.21 -9.42 -11.12
N VAL A 42 5.85 -8.75 -10.17
CA VAL A 42 5.45 -8.79 -8.76
C VAL A 42 4.03 -8.25 -8.57
N MET A 43 3.62 -7.25 -9.36
CA MET A 43 2.28 -6.70 -9.26
C MET A 43 1.23 -7.68 -9.79
N GLU A 44 1.54 -8.46 -10.82
CA GLU A 44 0.67 -9.55 -11.29
C GLU A 44 0.44 -10.58 -10.17
N GLN A 45 1.49 -10.97 -9.45
CA GLN A 45 1.38 -11.93 -8.34
C GLN A 45 0.58 -11.36 -7.16
N ILE A 46 0.84 -10.11 -6.79
CA ILE A 46 0.07 -9.41 -5.74
C ILE A 46 -1.41 -9.34 -6.10
N THR A 47 -1.72 -9.06 -7.37
CA THR A 47 -3.09 -9.01 -7.87
C THR A 47 -3.74 -10.39 -7.81
N LYS A 48 -3.04 -11.47 -8.18
CA LYS A 48 -3.56 -12.85 -8.05
C LYS A 48 -3.93 -13.20 -6.61
N VAL A 49 -3.06 -12.88 -5.64
CA VAL A 49 -3.35 -13.10 -4.22
C VAL A 49 -4.55 -12.26 -3.77
N SER A 50 -4.55 -10.97 -4.13
CA SER A 50 -5.65 -10.04 -3.82
C SER A 50 -7.01 -10.51 -4.31
N MET A 51 -7.06 -11.04 -5.54
CA MET A 51 -8.30 -11.54 -6.14
C MET A 51 -8.88 -12.74 -5.38
N SER A 52 -8.05 -13.59 -4.79
CA SER A 52 -8.49 -14.71 -3.93
C SER A 52 -9.25 -14.23 -2.68
N TYR A 53 -9.06 -12.96 -2.30
CA TYR A 53 -9.78 -12.30 -1.19
C TYR A 53 -10.74 -11.21 -1.70
N GLY A 54 -11.19 -11.29 -2.96
CA GLY A 54 -12.26 -10.46 -3.51
C GLY A 54 -11.88 -9.05 -3.97
N GLU A 55 -10.59 -8.70 -4.02
CA GLU A 55 -10.12 -7.39 -4.50
C GLU A 55 -9.33 -7.54 -5.81
N ALA A 56 -9.83 -6.95 -6.89
CA ALA A 56 -9.21 -7.03 -8.22
C ALA A 56 -8.20 -5.91 -8.50
N ASN A 57 -8.32 -4.77 -7.82
CA ASN A 57 -7.49 -3.59 -8.04
C ASN A 57 -6.85 -3.13 -6.71
N PRO A 58 -6.00 -3.96 -6.09
CA PRO A 58 -5.36 -3.59 -4.84
C PRO A 58 -4.41 -2.41 -5.03
N ARG A 59 -4.35 -1.53 -4.03
CA ARG A 59 -3.32 -0.50 -3.96
C ARG A 59 -2.14 -1.02 -3.14
N LEU A 60 -0.97 -1.13 -3.74
CA LEU A 60 0.25 -1.45 -3.00
C LEU A 60 0.60 -0.31 -2.03
N GLU A 61 0.70 -0.62 -0.73
CA GLU A 61 1.10 0.34 0.32
C GLU A 61 2.55 0.11 0.76
N LYS A 62 2.97 -1.16 0.85
CA LYS A 62 4.31 -1.52 1.27
C LYS A 62 4.77 -2.79 0.58
N LEU A 63 6.01 -2.76 0.12
CA LEU A 63 6.75 -3.90 -0.38
C LEU A 63 8.12 -3.87 0.28
N ILE A 64 8.53 -4.98 0.91
CA ILE A 64 9.84 -5.09 1.54
C ILE A 64 10.53 -6.33 0.99
N LEU A 65 11.62 -6.16 0.26
CA LEU A 65 12.50 -7.26 -0.10
C LEU A 65 13.35 -7.69 1.10
N THR A 66 13.29 -8.98 1.43
CA THR A 66 14.10 -9.61 2.47
C THR A 66 14.47 -11.04 2.04
N SER A 67 15.03 -11.81 2.95
CA SER A 67 15.35 -13.23 2.73
C SER A 67 14.59 -14.10 3.71
N ASP A 68 14.06 -15.22 3.20
CA ASP A 68 13.46 -16.25 4.04
C ASP A 68 14.51 -16.78 5.04
N VAL A 69 14.10 -16.92 6.30
CA VAL A 69 15.03 -17.20 7.39
C VAL A 69 15.67 -18.57 7.24
N SER A 70 14.89 -19.55 6.75
CA SER A 70 15.27 -20.95 6.61
C SER A 70 16.10 -21.19 5.34
N THR A 71 15.59 -20.75 4.19
CA THR A 71 16.16 -21.07 2.88
C THR A 71 17.11 -20.00 2.34
N LYS A 72 17.14 -18.81 2.96
CA LYS A 72 17.81 -17.60 2.44
C LYS A 72 17.32 -17.17 1.06
N ALA A 73 16.22 -17.72 0.57
CA ALA A 73 15.63 -17.32 -0.69
C ALA A 73 15.06 -15.90 -0.59
N PRO A 74 15.17 -15.08 -1.66
CA PRO A 74 14.56 -13.75 -1.66
C PRO A 74 13.04 -13.87 -1.51
N MET A 75 12.47 -13.04 -0.64
CA MET A 75 11.04 -12.98 -0.36
C MET A 75 10.57 -11.53 -0.21
N PHE A 76 9.29 -11.29 -0.45
CA PHE A 76 8.63 -10.02 -0.22
C PHE A 76 7.69 -10.12 0.97
N ILE A 77 7.72 -9.09 1.82
CA ILE A 77 6.62 -8.80 2.75
C ILE A 77 5.77 -7.71 2.10
N VAL A 78 4.52 -8.05 1.81
CA VAL A 78 3.58 -7.21 1.06
C VAL A 78 2.52 -6.69 2.01
N ARG A 79 2.17 -5.41 1.83
CA ARG A 79 0.96 -4.82 2.38
C ARG A 79 0.22 -4.08 1.28
N ILE A 80 -1.03 -4.45 1.06
CA ILE A 80 -1.91 -3.84 0.07
C ILE A 80 -3.19 -3.34 0.74
N ARG A 81 -3.80 -2.30 0.16
CA ARG A 81 -5.09 -1.73 0.56
C ARG A 81 -6.14 -2.10 -0.48
N GLY A 82 -7.35 -2.38 -0.02
CA GLY A 82 -8.48 -2.75 -0.87
C GLY A 82 -9.72 -3.08 -0.04
N ASN A 83 -10.70 -3.70 -0.68
CA ASN A 83 -11.90 -4.22 -0.04
C ASN A 83 -11.85 -5.75 0.01
N PHE A 84 -11.09 -6.27 0.98
CA PHE A 84 -10.85 -7.70 1.10
C PHE A 84 -11.98 -8.38 1.88
N HIS A 85 -12.35 -9.59 1.45
CA HIS A 85 -13.39 -10.39 2.07
C HIS A 85 -12.89 -11.82 2.29
N ARG A 86 -13.18 -12.35 3.46
CA ARG A 86 -13.04 -13.78 3.77
C ARG A 86 -14.28 -14.19 4.54
N THR A 87 -15.07 -15.09 3.98
CA THR A 87 -16.38 -15.50 4.52
C THR A 87 -17.27 -14.29 4.84
N ASP A 88 -17.51 -14.03 6.13
CA ASP A 88 -18.31 -12.96 6.71
C ASP A 88 -17.46 -11.78 7.24
N GLN A 89 -16.14 -11.88 7.11
CA GLN A 89 -15.18 -10.88 7.59
C GLN A 89 -14.71 -9.98 6.45
N GLN A 90 -14.55 -8.69 6.76
CA GLN A 90 -14.06 -7.67 5.82
C GLN A 90 -12.79 -6.99 6.36
N ALA A 91 -11.80 -6.77 5.49
CA ALA A 91 -10.56 -6.07 5.82
C ALA A 91 -10.26 -4.96 4.81
N THR A 92 -9.62 -3.91 5.31
CA THR A 92 -9.14 -2.77 4.50
C THR A 92 -7.72 -3.02 3.97
N PHE A 93 -6.94 -3.84 4.67
CA PHE A 93 -5.61 -4.23 4.24
C PHE A 93 -5.46 -5.73 4.22
N LEU A 94 -4.68 -6.20 3.26
CA LEU A 94 -4.15 -7.55 3.24
C LEU A 94 -2.63 -7.46 3.39
N MET A 95 -2.11 -8.22 4.35
CA MET A 95 -0.68 -8.42 4.53
C MET A 95 -0.36 -9.88 4.24
N PHE A 96 0.76 -10.12 3.56
CA PHE A 96 1.23 -11.48 3.30
C PHE A 96 2.72 -11.48 2.99
N SER A 97 3.30 -12.66 3.11
CA SER A 97 4.65 -12.95 2.66
C SER A 97 4.59 -13.77 1.36
N MET A 98 5.53 -13.54 0.45
CA MET A 98 5.65 -14.35 -0.76
C MET A 98 7.11 -14.51 -1.15
N LEU A 99 7.48 -15.65 -1.76
CA LEU A 99 8.79 -15.75 -2.39
C LEU A 99 8.88 -14.70 -3.51
N ALA A 100 10.07 -14.13 -3.73
CA ALA A 100 10.29 -13.23 -4.86
C ALA A 100 10.07 -13.92 -6.22
N SER A 101 10.10 -15.26 -6.22
CA SER A 101 9.72 -16.09 -7.35
C SER A 101 8.20 -16.15 -7.64
N GLY A 102 7.36 -15.61 -6.76
CA GLY A 102 5.90 -15.73 -6.84
C GLY A 102 5.33 -17.14 -6.58
N LYS A 103 6.20 -18.15 -6.41
CA LYS A 103 5.78 -19.56 -6.33
C LYS A 103 5.06 -19.94 -5.04
N GLN A 104 5.27 -19.17 -3.97
CA GLN A 104 4.73 -19.47 -2.65
C GLN A 104 4.31 -18.18 -1.96
N VAL A 105 3.18 -18.25 -1.27
CA VAL A 105 2.56 -17.17 -0.49
C VAL A 105 2.15 -17.75 0.85
N TRP A 106 2.39 -17.02 1.95
CA TRP A 106 2.08 -17.47 3.31
C TRP A 106 1.89 -16.29 4.27
N ALA A 107 1.51 -16.60 5.51
CA ALA A 107 1.28 -15.63 6.57
C ALA A 107 0.29 -14.54 6.12
N ILE A 108 -0.86 -14.97 5.60
CA ILE A 108 -1.84 -14.05 5.04
C ILE A 108 -2.70 -13.52 6.20
N THR A 109 -2.80 -12.21 6.30
CA THR A 109 -3.50 -11.53 7.41
C THR A 109 -4.38 -10.42 6.85
N GLY A 110 -5.67 -10.46 7.20
CA GLY A 110 -6.61 -9.36 6.95
C GLY A 110 -6.60 -8.37 8.12
N LEU A 111 -6.47 -7.07 7.82
CA LEU A 111 -6.47 -6.00 8.83
C LEU A 111 -7.59 -4.98 8.59
N SER A 112 -8.19 -4.49 9.68
CA SER A 112 -9.14 -3.38 9.65
C SER A 112 -8.43 -2.06 9.28
N SER A 113 -9.21 -1.01 9.04
CA SER A 113 -8.71 0.35 8.81
C SER A 113 -7.84 0.89 9.96
N GLU A 114 -8.05 0.37 11.18
CA GLU A 114 -7.29 0.70 12.39
C GLU A 114 -6.04 -0.17 12.59
N ASN A 115 -5.68 -1.01 11.61
CA ASN A 115 -4.59 -2.00 11.68
C ASN A 115 -4.81 -3.15 12.68
N GLN A 116 -6.06 -3.42 13.08
CA GLN A 116 -6.36 -4.57 13.93
C GLN A 116 -6.51 -5.82 13.06
N VAL A 117 -5.98 -6.96 13.53
CA VAL A 117 -6.16 -8.24 12.86
C VAL A 117 -7.63 -8.63 12.89
N VAL A 118 -8.18 -8.89 11.70
CA VAL A 118 -9.54 -9.41 11.52
C VAL A 118 -9.50 -10.92 11.29
N TRP A 119 -8.52 -11.42 10.52
CA TRP A 119 -8.28 -12.85 10.32
C TRP A 119 -6.84 -13.16 9.92
N GLU A 120 -6.48 -14.44 10.04
CA GLU A 120 -5.22 -15.05 9.61
C GLU A 120 -5.51 -16.34 8.83
N ASP A 121 -4.74 -16.62 7.77
CA ASP A 121 -4.88 -17.78 6.87
C ASP A 121 -3.50 -18.41 6.57
#